data_AF-A0A4U8UNM6-F1
#
_entry.id   AF-A0A4U8UNM6-F1
#
_cell.length_a   1.000
_cell.length_b   1.000
_cell.length_c   1.000
_cell.angle_alpha   90.00
_cell.angle_beta   90.00
_cell.angle_gamma   90.00
#
_symmetry.space_group_name_H-M   'P 1'
#
loop_
_entity.id
_entity.type
_entity.pdbx_description
1 polymer ?
#
loop_
_entity_poly.entity_id
_entity_poly.type
_entity_poly.pdbx_seq_one_letter_code
_entity_poly.pdbx_strand_id
1 'polypeptide(L)'
;MSLLAFATYFPEYVRARLSAGLIFAMLEEQPKIDSLSKGGKQIQVKGDLKLDDLHFAYPTRPQQKIINGVTLDIPKGKTVALVGPSGCGKSTTIQLIERLYDPLHGAMKPLRKS
;
A
#
# COMPACT_ATOMS: atom_id res chain seq x y z
N MET A 1 50.46 4.63 -20.77
CA MET A 1 49.50 4.75 -19.64
C MET A 1 49.15 3.34 -19.18
N SER A 2 49.61 2.99 -17.98
CA SER A 2 50.01 1.63 -17.60
C SER A 2 48.87 0.76 -17.07
N LEU A 3 49.01 -0.55 -17.25
CA LEU A 3 48.16 -1.64 -16.72
C LEU A 3 47.82 -1.49 -15.23
N LEU A 4 48.71 -0.84 -14.47
CA LEU A 4 48.53 -0.53 -13.05
C LEU A 4 47.37 0.43 -12.80
N ALA A 5 47.17 1.45 -13.65
CA ALA A 5 46.04 2.36 -13.54
C ALA A 5 44.72 1.59 -13.73
N PHE A 6 44.67 0.69 -14.72
CA PHE A 6 43.51 -0.18 -14.93
C PHE A 6 43.23 -1.07 -13.70
N ALA A 7 44.27 -1.71 -13.15
CA ALA A 7 44.13 -2.55 -11.95
C ALA A 7 43.60 -1.78 -10.73
N THR A 8 44.00 -0.52 -10.55
CA THR A 8 43.49 0.33 -9.45
C THR A 8 42.04 0.78 -9.65
N TYR A 9 41.60 1.02 -10.90
CA TYR A 9 40.22 1.44 -11.20
C TYR A 9 39.24 0.28 -11.32
N PHE A 10 39.71 -0.94 -11.61
CA PHE A 10 38.86 -2.10 -11.84
C PHE A 10 37.90 -2.40 -10.66
N PRO A 11 38.31 -2.35 -9.38
CA PRO A 11 37.40 -2.54 -8.25
C PRO A 11 36.32 -1.45 -8.14
N GLU A 12 36.64 -0.20 -8.51
CA GLU A 12 35.66 0.90 -8.55
C GLU A 12 34.65 0.68 -9.67
N TYR A 13 35.11 0.24 -10.85
CA TYR A 13 34.23 -0.11 -11.96
C TYR A 13 33.25 -1.23 -11.58
N VAL A 14 33.72 -2.29 -10.94
CA VAL A 14 32.87 -3.40 -10.49
C VAL A 14 31.84 -2.91 -9.47
N ARG A 15 32.24 -2.10 -8.48
CA ARG A 15 31.31 -1.50 -7.51
C ARG A 15 30.28 -0.61 -8.19
N ALA A 16 30.70 0.27 -9.08
CA ALA A 16 29.81 1.15 -9.83
C ALA A 16 28.79 0.36 -10.66
N ARG A 17 29.23 -0.72 -11.32
CA ARG A 17 28.34 -1.60 -12.09
C ARG A 17 27.29 -2.28 -11.20
N LEU A 18 27.68 -2.79 -10.03
CA LEU A 18 26.75 -3.43 -9.09
C LEU A 18 25.75 -2.42 -8.53
N SER A 19 26.21 -1.25 -8.09
CA SER A 19 25.35 -0.18 -7.60
C SER A 19 24.38 0.32 -8.67
N ALA A 20 24.86 0.53 -9.90
CA ALA A 20 24.00 0.89 -11.03
C ALA A 20 22.94 -0.19 -11.30
N GLY A 21 23.31 -1.47 -11.21
CA GLY A 21 22.36 -2.58 -11.32
C GLY A 21 21.23 -2.52 -10.30
N LEU A 22 21.54 -2.20 -9.03
CA LEU A 22 20.52 -2.01 -7.99
C LEU A 22 19.62 -0.81 -8.28
N ILE A 23 20.20 0.32 -8.71
CA ILE A 23 19.43 1.53 -9.06
C ILE A 23 18.46 1.22 -10.21
N PHE A 24 18.94 0.57 -11.28
CA PHE A 24 18.08 0.22 -12.41
C PHE A 24 16.98 -0.76 -12.01
N ALA A 25 17.29 -1.76 -11.18
CA ALA A 25 16.28 -2.69 -10.66
C ALA A 25 15.18 -1.97 -9.84
N MET A 26 15.55 -0.98 -9.02
CA MET A 26 14.59 -0.17 -8.25
C MET A 26 13.74 0.74 -9.15
N LEU A 27 14.32 1.27 -10.24
CA LEU A 27 13.61 2.12 -11.19
C LEU A 27 12.59 1.34 -12.04
N GLU A 28 12.85 0.06 -12.30
CA GLU A 28 11.98 -0.82 -13.09
C GLU A 28 10.83 -1.42 -12.25
N GLU A 29 10.90 -1.35 -10.92
CA GLU A 29 9.86 -1.86 -10.04
C GLU A 29 8.54 -1.07 -10.20
N GLN A 30 7.46 -1.79 -10.51
CA GLN A 30 6.12 -1.18 -10.60
C GLN A 30 5.35 -1.40 -9.29
N PRO A 31 4.88 -0.33 -8.62
CA PRO A 31 4.09 -0.48 -7.40
C PRO A 31 2.71 -1.06 -7.74
N LYS A 32 2.19 -1.91 -6.83
CA LYS A 32 0.83 -2.47 -6.96
C LYS A 32 -0.25 -1.37 -6.94
N ILE A 33 -0.01 -0.33 -6.15
CA ILE A 33 -0.87 0.85 -6.04
C ILE A 33 -0.05 2.04 -6.55
N ASP A 34 -0.30 2.43 -7.79
CA ASP A 34 0.34 3.60 -8.40
C ASP A 34 -0.43 4.88 -8.02
N SER A 35 0.15 5.68 -7.13
CA SER A 35 -0.41 6.95 -6.66
C SER A 35 -0.33 8.08 -7.68
N LEU A 36 0.51 7.94 -8.72
CA LEU A 36 0.68 8.93 -9.78
C LEU A 36 -0.16 8.59 -11.02
N SER A 37 -0.81 7.42 -11.03
CA SER A 37 -1.71 7.02 -12.10
C SER A 37 -2.84 8.03 -12.27
N LYS A 38 -3.08 8.45 -13.51
CA LYS A 38 -4.26 9.24 -13.91
C LYS A 38 -5.48 8.37 -14.25
N GLY A 39 -5.34 7.05 -14.11
CA GLY A 39 -6.41 6.09 -14.38
C GLY A 39 -7.46 6.05 -13.27
N GLY A 40 -8.51 5.26 -13.50
CA GLY A 40 -9.60 5.08 -12.55
C GLY A 40 -10.71 6.13 -12.66
N LYS A 41 -11.78 5.91 -11.90
CA LYS A 41 -12.95 6.78 -11.91
C LYS A 41 -12.77 7.92 -10.93
N GLN A 42 -12.75 9.16 -11.42
CA GLN A 42 -12.87 10.34 -10.56
C GLN A 42 -14.32 10.47 -10.11
N ILE A 43 -14.54 10.29 -8.81
CA ILE A 43 -15.86 10.41 -8.19
C ILE A 43 -15.89 11.63 -7.28
N GLN A 44 -17.03 12.32 -7.24
CA GLN A 44 -17.28 13.30 -6.19
C GLN A 44 -17.50 12.57 -4.86
N VAL A 45 -16.62 12.84 -3.88
CA VAL A 45 -16.70 12.24 -2.56
C VAL A 45 -17.78 12.97 -1.74
N LYS A 46 -18.91 12.30 -1.48
CA LYS A 46 -20.00 12.86 -0.67
C LYS A 46 -19.81 12.67 0.83
N GLY A 47 -18.97 11.72 1.25
CA GLY A 47 -18.71 11.37 2.66
C GLY A 47 -19.46 10.13 3.16
N ASP A 48 -20.27 9.50 2.30
CA ASP A 48 -20.99 8.25 2.57
C ASP A 48 -20.10 7.05 2.20
N LEU A 49 -19.66 6.26 3.18
CA LEU A 49 -18.73 5.15 3.00
C LEU A 49 -19.25 3.86 3.65
N LYS A 50 -19.09 2.73 2.97
CA LYS A 50 -19.34 1.40 3.49
C LYS A 50 -18.08 0.54 3.34
N LEU A 51 -17.65 -0.04 4.45
CA LEU A 51 -16.73 -1.17 4.49
C LEU A 51 -17.57 -2.43 4.40
N ASP A 52 -17.32 -3.31 3.44
CA ASP A 52 -18.14 -4.49 3.17
C ASP A 52 -17.29 -5.75 3.22
N ASP A 53 -17.51 -6.57 4.25
CA ASP A 53 -16.81 -7.84 4.51
C ASP A 53 -15.29 -7.75 4.30
N LEU A 54 -14.63 -6.78 4.92
CA LEU A 54 -13.19 -6.58 4.74
C LEU A 54 -12.40 -7.68 5.45
N HIS A 55 -11.46 -8.29 4.71
CA HIS A 55 -10.42 -9.17 5.25
C HIS A 55 -9.05 -8.64 4.87
N PHE A 56 -8.10 -8.68 5.79
CA PHE A 56 -6.76 -8.15 5.54
C PHE A 56 -5.68 -8.79 6.40
N ALA A 57 -4.49 -8.96 5.80
CA ALA A 57 -3.24 -9.27 6.47
C ALA A 57 -2.13 -8.44 5.84
N TYR A 58 -1.15 -8.01 6.62
CA TYR A 58 0.00 -7.27 6.09
C TYR A 58 0.86 -8.18 5.20
N PRO A 59 1.38 -7.68 4.05
CA PRO A 59 2.23 -8.47 3.15
C PRO A 59 3.49 -9.04 3.82
N THR A 60 4.02 -8.34 4.83
CA THR A 60 5.18 -8.77 5.63
C THR A 60 4.85 -9.91 6.59
N ARG A 61 3.57 -10.16 6.90
CA ARG A 61 3.09 -11.21 7.82
C ARG A 61 1.79 -11.83 7.31
N PRO A 62 1.81 -12.53 6.17
CA PRO A 62 0.59 -12.97 5.48
C PRO A 62 -0.23 -14.01 6.26
N GLN A 63 0.40 -14.76 7.17
CA GLN A 63 -0.29 -15.75 8.01
C GLN A 63 -1.10 -15.11 9.16
N GLN A 64 -0.83 -13.84 9.49
CA GLN A 64 -1.51 -13.14 10.58
C GLN A 64 -2.63 -12.24 10.01
N LYS A 65 -3.87 -12.74 10.04
CA LYS A 65 -5.04 -11.94 9.70
C LYS A 65 -5.28 -10.86 10.76
N ILE A 66 -5.33 -9.60 10.33
CA ILE A 66 -5.58 -8.43 11.20
C ILE A 66 -7.05 -8.04 11.17
N ILE A 67 -7.68 -8.10 9.99
CA ILE A 67 -9.11 -7.84 9.81
C ILE A 67 -9.74 -9.12 9.26
N ASN A 68 -10.85 -9.55 9.86
CA ASN A 68 -11.50 -10.82 9.55
C ASN A 68 -13.03 -10.63 9.44
N GLY A 69 -13.48 -10.02 8.35
CA GLY A 69 -14.90 -9.83 8.03
C GLY A 69 -15.51 -8.58 8.66
N VAL A 70 -14.86 -7.43 8.55
CA VAL A 70 -15.40 -6.16 9.09
C VAL A 70 -16.35 -5.52 8.08
N THR A 71 -17.59 -5.30 8.52
CA THR A 71 -18.60 -4.49 7.82
C THR A 71 -18.97 -3.29 8.66
N LEU A 72 -18.89 -2.09 8.09
CA LEU A 72 -19.15 -0.84 8.79
C LEU A 72 -19.70 0.22 7.83
N ASP A 73 -20.83 0.81 8.22
CA ASP A 73 -21.41 1.95 7.52
C ASP A 73 -20.97 3.25 8.21
N ILE A 74 -20.47 4.20 7.42
CA ILE A 74 -20.00 5.51 7.85
C ILE A 74 -20.84 6.55 7.09
N PRO A 75 -21.94 7.02 7.70
CA PRO A 75 -22.82 8.00 7.07
C PRO A 75 -22.16 9.37 6.97
N LYS A 76 -22.47 10.11 5.91
CA LYS A 76 -22.01 11.50 5.76
C LYS A 76 -22.35 12.36 6.98
N GLY A 77 -21.38 13.13 7.44
CA GLY A 77 -21.55 14.13 8.51
C GLY A 77 -21.67 13.52 9.91
N LYS A 78 -21.37 12.22 10.06
CA LYS A 78 -21.30 11.54 11.35
C LYS A 78 -19.85 11.19 11.67
N THR A 79 -19.53 11.20 12.96
CA THR A 79 -18.25 10.74 13.47
C THR A 79 -18.40 9.31 13.96
N VAL A 80 -17.55 8.41 13.46
CA VAL A 80 -17.49 7.02 13.90
C VAL A 80 -16.19 6.83 14.69
N ALA A 81 -16.28 6.29 15.90
CA ALA A 81 -15.13 5.97 16.73
C ALA A 81 -14.80 4.48 16.63
N LEU A 82 -13.56 4.16 16.25
CA LEU A 82 -13.02 2.80 16.33
C LEU A 82 -12.34 2.61 17.68
N VAL A 83 -12.92 1.75 18.53
CA VAL A 83 -12.39 1.45 19.87
C VAL A 83 -12.08 -0.04 20.00
N GLY A 84 -11.10 -0.37 20.84
CA GLY A 84 -10.69 -1.75 21.06
C GLY A 84 -9.22 -1.87 21.49
N PRO A 85 -8.79 -3.09 21.87
CA PRO A 85 -7.45 -3.34 22.41
C PRO A 85 -6.34 -3.07 21.38
N SER A 86 -5.10 -2.94 21.85
CA SER A 86 -3.95 -2.80 20.94
C SER A 86 -3.89 -3.99 19.97
N GLY A 87 -3.59 -3.73 18.69
CA GLY A 87 -3.47 -4.77 17.66
C GLY A 87 -4.78 -5.27 17.04
N CYS A 88 -5.96 -4.78 17.44
CA CYS A 88 -7.24 -5.26 16.86
C CYS A 88 -7.58 -4.72 15.46
N GLY A 89 -6.68 -3.98 14.81
CA GLY A 89 -6.87 -3.51 13.43
C GLY A 89 -7.46 -2.10 13.25
N LYS A 90 -7.65 -1.30 14.31
CA LYS A 90 -8.18 0.08 14.21
C LYS A 90 -7.40 0.95 13.21
N SER A 91 -6.09 1.09 13.42
CA SER A 91 -5.23 1.88 12.53
C SER A 91 -5.16 1.27 11.13
N THR A 92 -5.21 -0.06 11.05
CA THR A 92 -5.23 -0.79 9.78
C THR A 92 -6.49 -0.48 8.97
N THR A 93 -7.66 -0.34 9.60
CA THR A 93 -8.88 0.10 8.94
C THR A 93 -8.71 1.47 8.29
N ILE A 94 -8.06 2.41 8.97
CA ILE A 94 -7.78 3.75 8.42
C ILE A 94 -6.84 3.64 7.20
N GLN A 95 -5.78 2.83 7.30
CA GLN A 95 -4.84 2.60 6.19
C GLN A 95 -5.51 1.98 4.95
N LEU A 96 -6.52 1.13 5.15
CA LEU A 96 -7.32 0.59 4.04
C LEU A 96 -8.21 1.67 3.42
N ILE A 97 -8.86 2.52 4.23
CA ILE A 97 -9.69 3.64 3.72
C ILE A 97 -8.85 4.61 2.87
N GLU A 98 -7.62 4.88 3.29
CA GLU A 98 -6.64 5.68 2.54
C GLU A 98 -6.04 4.95 1.33
N ARG A 99 -6.38 3.66 1.17
CA ARG A 99 -5.88 2.76 0.13
C ARG A 99 -4.35 2.66 0.11
N LEU A 100 -3.73 2.65 1.29
CA LEU A 100 -2.31 2.30 1.44
C LEU A 100 -2.05 0.80 1.21
N TYR A 101 -3.09 -0.01 1.41
CA TYR A 101 -3.11 -1.42 1.07
C TYR A 101 -4.45 -1.78 0.46
N ASP A 102 -4.45 -2.78 -0.43
CA ASP A 102 -5.69 -3.41 -0.87
C ASP A 102 -6.10 -4.52 0.10
N PRO A 103 -7.40 -4.68 0.40
CA PRO A 103 -7.89 -5.78 1.21
C PRO A 103 -7.70 -7.12 0.47
N LEU A 104 -7.61 -8.22 1.23
CA LEU A 104 -7.57 -9.57 0.67
C LEU A 104 -8.96 -10.01 0.17
N HIS A 105 -10.01 -9.54 0.84
CA HIS A 105 -11.40 -9.79 0.47
C HIS A 105 -12.27 -8.61 0.92
N GLY A 106 -13.45 -8.48 0.30
CA GLY A 106 -14.37 -7.38 0.53
C GLY A 106 -14.02 -6.13 -0.26
N ALA A 107 -14.78 -5.06 -0.03
CA ALA A 107 -14.59 -3.80 -0.73
C ALA A 107 -15.02 -2.58 0.09
N MET A 108 -14.43 -1.45 -0.24
CA MET A 108 -14.87 -0.13 0.22
C MET A 108 -15.69 0.53 -0.88
N LYS A 109 -16.93 0.89 -0.58
CA LYS A 109 -17.86 1.44 -1.58
C LYS A 109 -18.66 2.61 -1.02
N PRO A 110 -19.18 3.51 -1.87
CA PRO A 110 -20.12 4.52 -1.42
C PRO A 110 -21.33 3.87 -0.73
N LEU A 111 -21.72 4.38 0.43
CA LEU A 111 -22.92 3.91 1.12
C LEU A 111 -24.14 4.31 0.27
N ARG A 112 -24.81 3.33 -0.35
CA ARG A 112 -26.05 3.57 -1.09
C ARG A 112 -27.20 3.63 -0.09
N LYS A 113 -27.92 4.75 -0.05
CA LYS A 113 -29.22 4.80 0.63
C LYS A 113 -30.25 4.12 -0.29
N SER A 114 -30.99 3.16 0.29
CA SER A 114 -32.22 2.64 -0.34
C SER A 114 -33.27 3.73 -0.44
#